data_AF-A0AAV9DM36-F1
#
_entry.id   AF-A0AAV9DM36-F1
#
_cell.length_a   1.000
_cell.length_b   1.000
_cell.length_c   1.000
_cell.angle_alpha   90.00
_cell.angle_beta   90.00
_cell.angle_gamma   90.00
#
_symmetry.space_group_name_H-M   'P 1'
#
loop_
_entity.id
_entity.type
_entity.pdbx_description
1 polymer ?
#
loop_
_entity_poly.entity_id
_entity_poly.type
_entity_poly.pdbx_seq_one_letter_code
_entity_poly.pdbx_strand_id
1 'polypeptide(L)'
;MDNLTQLMIYNMSYSVKYVDYVNQIMTIADMAYMNKDYCPLPTRNTSLDFSLFDYMVTDRNVSYYYCSSQAVGVSSLHQLSCDACTGTYDYYFTVGDRVDESCTGLVYFIPIYASFTDSLNVTDAGKALMSLKEALREGFDVNWKPGKGWCEGCVGSGGRCGYDPSKPNDPLCFYSLQRRQSKENTYKNRETELVENIDRIMKIFFNFPTVASTYYEESWHRGHMVADER
;
A
#
# COMPACT_ATOMS: atom_id res chain seq x y z
N MET A 1 -22.30 2.66 3.89
CA MET A 1 -21.09 2.53 4.71
C MET A 1 -20.36 1.33 4.14
N ASP A 2 -19.36 1.58 3.30
CA ASP A 2 -18.58 0.50 2.71
C ASP A 2 -17.78 -0.17 3.84
N ASN A 3 -17.87 -1.49 3.90
CA ASN A 3 -17.20 -2.28 4.92
C ASN A 3 -15.71 -2.32 4.57
N LEU A 4 -14.95 -1.30 4.99
CA LEU A 4 -13.52 -1.18 4.69
C LEU A 4 -12.76 -2.28 5.42
N THR A 5 -12.05 -3.11 4.66
CA THR A 5 -11.12 -4.10 5.18
C THR A 5 -9.94 -3.38 5.85
N GLN A 6 -9.77 -3.58 7.15
CA GLN A 6 -8.74 -2.92 7.95
C GLN A 6 -7.58 -3.86 8.27
N LEU A 7 -6.37 -3.29 8.28
CA LEU A 7 -5.12 -3.92 8.68
C LEU A 7 -4.48 -3.09 9.79
N MET A 8 -4.00 -3.75 10.86
CA MET A 8 -3.29 -3.09 11.95
C MET A 8 -1.79 -3.43 11.90
N ILE A 9 -0.93 -2.42 11.83
CA ILE A 9 0.53 -2.57 11.88
C ILE A 9 1.08 -1.62 12.94
N TYR A 10 1.73 -2.14 13.99
CA TYR A 10 2.29 -1.35 15.10
C TYR A 10 1.36 -0.22 15.61
N ASN A 11 0.09 -0.54 15.87
CA ASN A 11 -0.97 0.38 16.32
C ASN A 11 -1.39 1.46 15.30
N MET A 12 -1.04 1.30 14.03
CA MET A 12 -1.55 2.12 12.93
C MET A 12 -2.61 1.34 12.17
N SER A 13 -3.71 2.01 11.83
CA SER A 13 -4.83 1.41 11.11
C SER A 13 -4.72 1.78 9.63
N TYR A 14 -4.74 0.77 8.78
CA TYR A 14 -4.68 0.90 7.34
C TYR A 14 -5.96 0.36 6.70
N SER A 15 -6.46 1.04 5.68
CA SER A 15 -7.42 0.45 4.74
C SER A 15 -6.64 -0.37 3.73
N VAL A 16 -7.09 -1.59 3.47
CA VAL A 16 -6.65 -2.34 2.30
C VAL A 16 -7.48 -1.89 1.10
N LYS A 17 -6.80 -1.40 0.06
CA LYS A 17 -7.42 -0.88 -1.16
C LYS A 17 -7.44 -1.91 -2.27
N TYR A 18 -6.35 -2.66 -2.38
CA TYR A 18 -6.17 -3.63 -3.45
C TYR A 18 -5.26 -4.78 -2.98
N VAL A 19 -5.51 -5.98 -3.51
CA VAL A 19 -4.73 -7.18 -3.22
C VAL A 19 -4.47 -7.91 -4.53
N ASP A 20 -3.21 -8.03 -4.90
CA ASP A 20 -2.72 -8.89 -5.96
C ASP A 20 -2.15 -10.16 -5.34
N TYR A 21 -2.97 -11.20 -5.28
CA TYR A 21 -2.61 -12.50 -4.72
C TYR A 21 -1.49 -13.21 -5.49
N VAL A 22 -1.36 -12.94 -6.80
CA VAL A 22 -0.38 -13.61 -7.65
C VAL A 22 1.01 -13.03 -7.38
N ASN A 23 1.12 -11.70 -7.38
CA ASN A 23 2.40 -11.03 -7.16
C ASN A 23 2.72 -10.79 -5.67
N GLN A 24 1.75 -11.10 -4.79
CA GLN A 24 1.80 -10.86 -3.35
C GLN A 24 1.99 -9.40 -2.95
N ILE A 25 1.27 -8.52 -3.64
CA ILE A 25 1.29 -7.07 -3.45
C ILE A 25 -0.04 -6.60 -2.89
N MET A 26 0.00 -5.81 -1.83
CA MET A 26 -1.17 -5.18 -1.23
C MET A 26 -1.01 -3.66 -1.26
N THR A 27 -2.02 -2.95 -1.75
CA THR A 27 -2.09 -1.50 -1.61
C THR A 27 -2.77 -1.17 -0.29
N ILE A 28 -2.06 -0.44 0.58
CA ILE A 28 -2.57 0.00 1.89
C ILE A 28 -2.50 1.52 2.00
N ALA A 29 -3.49 2.07 2.69
CA ALA A 29 -3.58 3.52 2.89
C ALA A 29 -3.93 3.82 4.34
N ASP A 30 -3.20 4.74 4.98
CA ASP A 30 -3.37 5.07 6.38
C ASP A 30 -4.76 5.69 6.61
N MET A 31 -5.52 5.10 7.54
CA MET A 31 -6.88 5.54 7.85
C MET A 31 -6.93 6.97 8.38
N ALA A 32 -5.82 7.49 8.92
CA ALA A 32 -5.71 8.89 9.33
C ALA A 32 -5.96 9.88 8.18
N TYR A 33 -5.77 9.45 6.93
CA TYR A 33 -5.88 10.27 5.72
C TYR A 33 -7.19 10.06 4.94
N MET A 34 -8.11 9.25 5.44
CA MET A 34 -9.32 8.87 4.70
C MET A 34 -10.43 9.93 4.71
N ASN A 35 -10.42 10.86 5.67
CA ASN A 35 -11.39 11.97 5.70
C ASN A 35 -11.13 12.95 4.53
N LYS A 36 -12.13 13.65 3.97
CA LYS A 36 -11.92 14.62 2.87
C LYS A 36 -11.35 15.96 3.38
N ASP A 37 -11.70 16.32 4.60
CA ASP A 37 -11.42 17.65 5.15
C ASP A 37 -10.19 17.68 6.07
N TYR A 38 -9.40 16.60 6.09
CA TYR A 38 -8.20 16.53 6.92
C TYR A 38 -7.09 17.46 6.42
N CYS A 39 -6.28 17.94 7.36
CA CYS A 39 -4.96 18.43 7.04
C CYS A 39 -3.98 17.24 7.05
N PRO A 40 -3.22 17.00 5.96
CA PRO A 40 -2.28 15.88 5.87
C PRO A 40 -0.99 16.16 6.66
N LEU A 41 -1.10 16.54 7.94
CA LEU A 41 0.06 16.78 8.80
C LEU A 41 0.32 15.52 9.65
N PRO A 42 1.38 14.73 9.36
CA PRO A 42 1.68 13.51 10.11
C PRO A 42 2.29 13.80 11.47
N THR A 43 2.09 12.88 12.42
CA THR A 43 2.71 12.94 13.76
C THR A 43 3.84 11.93 13.95
N ARG A 44 3.99 10.98 13.03
CA ARG A 44 5.01 9.92 13.07
C ARG A 44 5.31 9.40 11.66
N ASN A 45 6.47 8.77 11.51
CA ASN A 45 6.83 8.01 10.32
C ASN A 45 5.92 6.77 10.19
N THR A 46 5.65 6.38 8.95
CA THR A 46 5.13 5.05 8.63
C THR A 46 6.21 4.02 8.92
N SER A 47 5.81 2.92 9.54
CA SER A 47 6.65 1.77 9.86
C SER A 47 5.89 0.49 9.52
N LEU A 48 6.58 -0.47 8.92
CA LEU A 48 6.05 -1.79 8.61
C LEU A 48 6.61 -2.82 9.58
N ASP A 49 5.83 -3.88 9.84
CA ASP A 49 6.37 -5.09 10.43
C ASP A 49 7.18 -5.85 9.37
N PHE A 50 8.49 -5.67 9.37
CA PHE A 50 9.39 -6.30 8.41
C PHE A 50 9.45 -7.83 8.52
N SER A 51 8.87 -8.45 9.56
CA SER A 51 8.70 -9.91 9.57
C SER A 51 7.57 -10.36 8.62
N LEU A 52 6.63 -9.46 8.30
CA LEU A 52 5.45 -9.74 7.51
C LEU A 52 5.41 -8.99 6.18
N PHE A 53 6.04 -7.83 6.09
CA PHE A 53 5.95 -6.94 4.92
C PHE A 53 7.32 -6.42 4.47
N ASP A 54 7.40 -6.01 3.21
CA ASP A 54 8.49 -5.19 2.66
C ASP A 54 7.90 -4.01 1.88
N TYR A 55 8.61 -2.87 1.89
CA TYR A 55 8.30 -1.74 1.03
C TYR A 55 8.54 -2.06 -0.45
N MET A 56 7.83 -1.37 -1.34
CA MET A 56 8.00 -1.53 -2.78
C MET A 56 8.92 -0.47 -3.36
N VAL A 57 9.71 -0.85 -4.37
CA VAL A 57 10.58 0.08 -5.11
C VAL A 57 9.80 1.12 -5.92
N THR A 58 8.53 0.85 -6.15
CA THR A 58 7.55 1.72 -6.81
C THR A 58 7.01 2.81 -5.88
N ASP A 59 7.37 2.80 -4.60
CA ASP A 59 6.96 3.83 -3.66
C ASP A 59 7.98 4.97 -3.59
N ARG A 60 7.51 6.13 -3.15
CA ARG A 60 8.32 7.31 -2.82
C ARG A 60 7.92 7.84 -1.46
N ASN A 61 8.87 8.45 -0.76
CA ASN A 61 8.62 9.01 0.55
C ASN A 61 8.30 10.49 0.46
N VAL A 62 7.23 10.91 1.10
CA VAL A 62 6.95 12.30 1.43
C VAL A 62 7.63 12.63 2.76
N SER A 63 8.39 13.71 2.77
CA SER A 63 8.97 14.30 3.98
C SER A 63 8.30 15.64 4.28
N TYR A 64 7.99 15.87 5.55
CA TYR A 64 7.30 17.04 6.07
C TYR A 64 8.24 17.88 6.92
N TYR A 65 8.11 19.20 6.80
CA TYR A 65 8.99 20.17 7.43
C TYR A 65 8.18 21.33 8.03
N TYR A 66 8.77 22.01 9.00
CA TYR A 66 8.33 23.33 9.43
C TYR A 66 9.50 24.32 9.38
N CYS A 67 9.23 25.56 9.00
CA CYS A 67 10.22 26.62 8.83
C CYS A 67 9.78 27.86 9.61
N SER A 68 10.72 28.57 10.25
CA SER A 68 10.46 29.81 11.01
C SER A 68 10.23 31.04 10.13
N SER A 69 10.57 30.93 8.84
CA SER A 69 10.30 31.91 7.81
C SER A 69 9.91 31.19 6.53
N GLN A 70 9.17 31.88 5.66
CA GLN A 70 8.78 31.34 4.37
C GLN A 70 10.01 30.82 3.61
N ALA A 71 9.96 29.57 3.15
CA ALA A 71 11.06 28.91 2.42
C ALA A 71 11.15 29.40 0.97
N VAL A 72 11.43 30.70 0.79
CA VAL A 72 11.53 31.33 -0.53
C VAL A 72 12.76 30.79 -1.27
N GLY A 73 12.55 30.23 -2.46
CA GLY A 73 13.62 29.78 -3.35
C GLY A 73 14.04 28.31 -3.23
N VAL A 74 13.40 27.52 -2.35
CA VAL A 74 13.62 26.06 -2.29
C VAL A 74 12.61 25.37 -3.21
N SER A 75 13.03 25.04 -4.43
CA SER A 75 12.14 24.54 -5.49
C SER A 75 11.46 23.20 -5.16
N SER A 76 12.00 22.42 -4.23
CA SER A 76 11.46 21.11 -3.81
C SER A 76 10.46 21.19 -2.66
N LEU A 77 10.30 22.34 -2.00
CA LEU A 77 9.36 22.49 -0.89
C LEU A 77 8.02 23.05 -1.38
N HIS A 78 6.97 22.27 -1.17
CA HIS A 78 5.59 22.67 -1.42
C HIS A 78 4.92 23.09 -0.12
N GLN A 79 4.32 24.28 -0.10
CA GLN A 79 3.68 24.81 1.10
C GLN A 79 2.41 24.00 1.45
N LEU A 80 2.28 23.65 2.72
CA LEU A 80 1.12 22.99 3.30
C LEU A 80 0.17 24.04 3.88
N SER A 81 -0.79 24.50 3.07
CA SER A 81 -1.79 25.48 3.52
C SER A 81 -3.10 24.80 3.93
N CYS A 82 -3.26 24.53 5.23
CA CYS A 82 -4.49 23.96 5.80
C CYS A 82 -4.85 24.64 7.14
N ASP A 83 -6.09 24.49 7.60
CA ASP A 83 -6.58 25.13 8.84
C ASP A 83 -5.83 24.71 10.12
N ALA A 84 -5.22 23.52 10.12
CA ALA A 84 -4.41 23.04 11.25
C ALA A 84 -2.97 23.59 11.23
N CYS A 85 -2.51 24.15 10.11
CA CYS A 85 -1.19 24.78 9.97
C CYS A 85 -1.26 26.23 10.43
N THR A 86 -1.46 26.41 11.74
CA THR A 86 -1.54 27.73 12.37
C THR A 86 -0.37 27.93 13.33
N GLY A 87 0.04 29.18 13.52
CA GLY A 87 1.08 29.55 14.48
C GLY A 87 2.25 30.30 13.84
N THR A 88 3.43 30.15 14.43
CA THR A 88 4.64 30.92 14.09
C THR A 88 5.44 30.31 12.94
N TYR A 89 5.10 29.09 12.51
CA TYR A 89 5.84 28.34 11.49
C TYR A 89 4.99 28.10 10.25
N ASP A 90 5.66 28.11 9.10
CA ASP A 90 5.10 27.63 7.84
C ASP A 90 5.43 26.15 7.68
N TYR A 91 4.46 25.37 7.20
CA TYR A 91 4.60 23.93 7.01
C TYR A 91 4.79 23.60 5.53
N TYR A 92 5.62 22.59 5.26
CA TYR A 92 5.98 22.19 3.91
C TYR A 92 6.08 20.68 3.77
N PHE A 93 6.02 20.20 2.54
CA PHE A 93 6.38 18.84 2.18
C PHE A 93 7.24 18.79 0.92
N THR A 94 8.00 17.71 0.76
CA THR A 94 8.75 17.34 -0.45
C THR A 94 8.57 15.85 -0.70
N VAL A 95 8.78 15.42 -1.94
CA VAL A 95 8.75 14.01 -2.35
C VAL A 95 10.15 13.59 -2.77
N GLY A 96 10.66 12.50 -2.18
CA GLY A 96 11.99 11.97 -2.48
C GLY A 96 13.06 12.59 -1.60
N ASP A 97 13.95 13.40 -2.19
CA ASP A 97 15.15 13.88 -1.51
C ASP A 97 14.81 14.86 -0.38
N ARG A 98 15.57 14.71 0.72
CA ARG A 98 15.44 15.57 1.89
C ARG A 98 16.06 16.93 1.64
N VAL A 99 15.46 17.94 2.23
CA VAL A 99 16.02 19.29 2.30
C VAL A 99 16.75 19.44 3.63
N ASP A 100 18.05 19.78 3.58
CA ASP A 100 18.91 19.69 4.77
C ASP A 100 19.22 21.02 5.47
N GLU A 101 18.85 22.20 4.93
CA GLU A 101 19.53 23.43 5.41
C GLU A 101 18.63 24.59 5.87
N SER A 102 17.35 24.68 5.49
CA SER A 102 16.51 25.85 5.82
C SER A 102 15.32 25.58 6.75
N CYS A 103 14.95 24.31 6.97
CA CYS A 103 13.73 23.93 7.68
C CYS A 103 13.98 22.72 8.57
N THR A 104 13.22 22.62 9.66
CA THR A 104 13.30 21.45 10.55
C THR A 104 12.36 20.37 10.05
N GLY A 105 12.88 19.16 9.84
CA GLY A 105 12.03 18.03 9.44
C GLY A 105 11.20 17.50 10.60
N LEU A 106 9.92 17.29 10.31
CA LEU A 106 8.91 16.79 11.23
C LEU A 106 8.78 15.26 11.13
N VAL A 107 8.61 14.77 9.91
CA VAL A 107 8.42 13.34 9.56
C VAL A 107 9.04 13.13 8.18
N TYR A 108 9.70 12.00 7.95
CA TYR A 108 10.48 11.78 6.71
C TYR A 108 10.03 10.57 5.88
N PHE A 109 9.23 9.70 6.47
CA PHE A 109 8.88 8.42 5.85
C PHE A 109 7.37 8.27 5.82
N ILE A 110 6.72 8.96 4.88
CA ILE A 110 5.33 8.74 4.52
C ILE A 110 5.30 8.23 3.07
N PRO A 111 5.19 6.91 2.86
CA PRO A 111 5.20 6.33 1.53
C PRO A 111 3.91 6.68 0.76
N ILE A 112 4.09 6.96 -0.52
CA ILE A 112 3.05 7.13 -1.52
C ILE A 112 3.47 6.40 -2.80
N TYR A 113 2.50 6.05 -3.65
CA TYR A 113 2.81 5.47 -4.94
C TYR A 113 3.52 6.47 -5.88
N ALA A 114 4.58 6.05 -6.57
CA ALA A 114 5.43 6.96 -7.35
C ALA A 114 4.71 7.69 -8.49
N SER A 115 3.58 7.18 -9.00
CA SER A 115 2.82 7.85 -10.06
C SER A 115 2.28 9.24 -9.65
N PHE A 116 2.26 9.55 -8.34
CA PHE A 116 1.88 10.87 -7.83
C PHE A 116 3.01 11.90 -7.84
N THR A 117 4.25 11.51 -8.13
CA THR A 117 5.41 12.42 -8.08
C THR A 117 5.25 13.64 -8.99
N ASP A 118 4.80 13.44 -10.23
CA ASP A 118 4.62 14.52 -11.20
C ASP A 118 3.48 15.48 -10.82
N SER A 119 2.37 14.96 -10.28
CA SER A 119 1.24 15.80 -9.85
C SER A 119 1.54 16.59 -8.57
N LEU A 120 2.47 16.10 -7.75
CA LEU A 120 2.96 16.79 -6.55
C LEU A 120 3.99 17.86 -6.88
N ASN A 121 4.78 17.68 -7.94
CA ASN A 121 5.83 18.61 -8.34
C ASN A 121 5.29 19.81 -9.14
N VAL A 122 4.34 20.53 -8.56
CA VAL A 122 3.70 21.71 -9.15
C VAL A 122 3.93 22.95 -8.28
N THR A 123 4.04 24.12 -8.93
CA THR A 123 4.32 25.39 -8.23
C THR A 123 3.12 25.96 -7.49
N ASP A 124 1.91 25.54 -7.86
CA ASP A 124 0.66 25.94 -7.22
C ASP A 124 0.47 25.11 -5.94
N ALA A 125 0.64 25.74 -4.78
CA ALA A 125 0.53 25.09 -3.48
C ALA A 125 -0.85 24.45 -3.24
N GLY A 126 -1.92 25.05 -3.78
CA GLY A 126 -3.28 24.51 -3.66
C GLY A 126 -3.43 23.21 -4.45
N LYS A 127 -2.89 23.17 -5.68
CA LYS A 127 -2.87 21.94 -6.49
C LYS A 127 -2.00 20.86 -5.86
N ALA A 128 -0.79 21.21 -5.41
CA ALA A 128 0.11 20.28 -4.75
C ALA A 128 -0.54 19.65 -3.50
N LEU A 129 -1.25 20.45 -2.70
CA LEU A 129 -1.99 19.96 -1.53
C LEU A 129 -3.14 19.01 -1.91
N MET A 130 -3.89 19.30 -2.98
CA MET A 130 -4.95 18.40 -3.46
C MET A 130 -4.37 17.06 -3.92
N SER A 131 -3.30 17.08 -4.72
CA SER A 131 -2.60 15.87 -5.18
C SER A 131 -1.98 15.09 -4.02
N LEU A 132 -1.49 15.76 -2.97
CA LEU A 132 -0.98 15.10 -1.77
C LEU A 132 -2.09 14.36 -1.04
N LYS A 133 -3.25 15.01 -0.87
CA LYS A 133 -4.40 14.38 -0.21
C LYS A 133 -4.88 13.16 -0.98
N GLU A 134 -4.83 13.19 -2.31
CA GLU A 134 -5.17 12.06 -3.17
C GLU A 134 -4.14 10.93 -3.06
N ALA A 135 -2.84 11.24 -3.17
CA ALA A 135 -1.76 10.28 -3.05
C ALA A 135 -1.80 9.51 -1.72
N LEU A 136 -2.04 10.21 -0.60
CA LEU A 136 -2.17 9.61 0.73
C LEU A 136 -3.40 8.69 0.88
N ARG A 137 -4.45 8.92 0.10
CA ARG A 137 -5.69 8.15 0.14
C ARG A 137 -5.65 6.91 -0.72
N GLU A 138 -4.97 7.01 -1.86
CA GLU A 138 -4.62 5.84 -2.67
C GLU A 138 -3.62 4.96 -1.92
N GLY A 139 -2.67 5.58 -1.22
CA GLY A 139 -1.71 4.92 -0.35
C GLY A 139 -0.45 4.47 -1.10
N PHE A 140 0.06 3.32 -0.70
CA PHE A 140 1.32 2.75 -1.19
C PHE A 140 1.26 1.23 -1.20
N ASP A 141 2.15 0.62 -1.97
CA ASP A 141 2.17 -0.83 -2.12
C ASP A 141 3.12 -1.48 -1.11
N VAL A 142 2.73 -2.65 -0.60
CA VAL A 142 3.59 -3.50 0.22
C VAL A 142 3.61 -4.91 -0.33
N ASN A 143 4.78 -5.54 -0.31
CA ASN A 143 4.86 -6.99 -0.46
C ASN A 143 4.56 -7.63 0.88
N TRP A 144 3.75 -8.69 0.91
CA TRP A 144 3.65 -9.53 2.11
C TRP A 144 4.48 -10.81 1.96
N LYS A 145 5.02 -11.28 3.08
CA LYS A 145 5.89 -12.46 3.17
C LYS A 145 5.14 -13.77 3.38
N PRO A 146 4.05 -13.84 4.19
CA PRO A 146 3.34 -15.10 4.40
C PRO A 146 2.87 -15.74 3.09
N GLY A 147 3.23 -17.01 2.87
CA GLY A 147 2.88 -17.75 1.66
C GLY A 147 3.88 -17.61 0.50
N LYS A 148 4.84 -16.68 0.58
CA LYS A 148 5.75 -16.37 -0.53
C LYS A 148 6.65 -17.54 -0.90
N GLY A 149 6.69 -17.83 -2.21
CA GLY A 149 7.48 -18.91 -2.82
C GLY A 149 6.94 -20.33 -2.60
N TRP A 150 6.42 -20.68 -1.42
CA TRP A 150 6.03 -22.05 -1.10
C TRP A 150 4.54 -22.35 -1.37
N CYS A 151 3.63 -21.39 -1.15
CA CYS A 151 2.19 -21.62 -1.37
C CYS A 151 1.90 -21.80 -2.87
N GLU A 152 2.53 -20.99 -3.72
CA GLU A 152 2.43 -21.13 -5.18
C GLU A 152 2.90 -22.52 -5.63
N GLY A 153 4.06 -22.98 -5.15
CA GLY A 153 4.57 -24.33 -5.44
C GLY A 153 3.65 -25.46 -4.93
N CYS A 154 3.04 -25.26 -3.75
CA CYS A 154 2.05 -26.17 -3.19
C CYS A 154 0.81 -26.28 -4.09
N VAL A 155 0.23 -25.15 -4.50
CA VAL A 155 -0.94 -25.10 -5.40
C VAL A 155 -0.58 -25.64 -6.78
N GLY A 156 0.59 -25.31 -7.31
CA GLY A 156 1.10 -25.84 -8.58
C GLY A 156 1.22 -27.37 -8.59
N SER A 157 1.44 -27.98 -7.42
CA SER A 157 1.52 -29.44 -7.23
C SER A 157 0.14 -30.08 -6.94
N GLY A 158 -0.95 -29.31 -6.99
CA GLY A 158 -2.31 -29.77 -6.66
C GLY A 158 -2.60 -29.87 -5.16
N GLY A 159 -1.79 -29.22 -4.34
CA GLY A 159 -1.96 -29.12 -2.89
C GLY A 159 -2.71 -27.86 -2.46
N ARG A 160 -3.05 -27.80 -1.18
CA ARG A 160 -3.67 -26.67 -0.50
C ARG A 160 -2.69 -26.10 0.52
N CYS A 161 -2.37 -24.82 0.43
CA CYS A 161 -1.41 -24.20 1.35
C CYS A 161 -2.11 -23.75 2.65
N GLY A 162 -1.40 -23.81 3.78
CA GLY A 162 -1.90 -23.36 5.09
C GLY A 162 -0.82 -23.44 6.18
N TYR A 163 -1.21 -23.25 7.44
CA TYR A 163 -0.31 -23.30 8.60
C TYR A 163 -0.94 -24.12 9.73
N ASP A 164 -0.10 -24.71 10.58
CA ASP A 164 -0.54 -25.24 11.87
C ASP A 164 -0.74 -24.05 12.84
N PRO A 165 -1.94 -23.83 13.40
CA PRO A 165 -2.17 -22.77 14.38
C PRO A 165 -1.24 -22.87 15.60
N SER A 166 -0.74 -24.07 15.91
CA SER A 166 0.21 -24.33 17.00
C SER A 166 1.66 -24.05 16.62
N LYS A 167 1.94 -23.94 15.31
CA LYS A 167 3.26 -23.67 14.73
C LYS A 167 3.12 -22.76 13.49
N PRO A 168 2.77 -21.48 13.68
CA PRO A 168 2.50 -20.55 12.57
C PRO A 168 3.73 -20.25 11.70
N ASN A 169 4.93 -20.61 12.16
CA ASN A 169 6.16 -20.50 11.38
C ASN A 169 6.44 -21.74 10.50
N ASP A 170 5.65 -22.81 10.65
CA ASP A 170 5.81 -24.05 9.89
C ASP A 170 4.73 -24.10 8.77
N PRO A 171 5.08 -23.75 7.52
CA PRO A 171 4.12 -23.80 6.42
C PRO A 171 3.76 -25.25 6.08
N LEU A 172 2.48 -25.49 5.79
CA LEU A 172 1.95 -26.80 5.44
C LEU A 172 1.34 -26.80 4.05
N CYS A 173 1.64 -27.86 3.28
CA CYS A 173 0.99 -28.16 2.01
C CYS A 173 0.17 -29.44 2.15
N PHE A 174 -1.15 -29.31 2.09
CA PHE A 174 -2.10 -30.41 2.22
C PHE A 174 -2.48 -30.97 0.85
N TYR A 175 -2.21 -32.24 0.60
CA TYR A 175 -2.64 -32.92 -0.63
C TYR A 175 -3.92 -33.71 -0.36
N SER A 176 -4.98 -33.50 -1.16
CA SER A 176 -6.14 -34.38 -1.11
C SER A 176 -5.86 -35.65 -1.92
N LEU A 177 -6.01 -36.81 -1.30
CA LEU A 177 -5.93 -38.10 -2.00
C LEU A 177 -7.22 -38.37 -2.80
N GLN A 178 -7.62 -37.50 -3.76
CA GLN A 178 -8.80 -37.79 -4.60
C GLN A 178 -8.62 -37.45 -6.11
N ARG A 179 -8.46 -38.56 -6.87
CA ARG A 179 -8.74 -38.88 -8.29
C ARG A 179 -8.63 -37.80 -9.39
N ARG A 180 -7.75 -38.11 -10.36
CA ARG A 180 -7.69 -37.66 -11.78
C ARG A 180 -8.95 -36.92 -12.27
N GLN A 181 -8.85 -35.61 -12.48
CA GLN A 181 -9.71 -34.87 -13.42
C GLN A 181 -8.89 -34.39 -14.63
N SER A 182 -9.57 -34.22 -15.77
CA SER A 182 -9.00 -34.03 -17.11
C SER A 182 -8.25 -32.69 -17.29
N LYS A 183 -7.23 -32.72 -18.16
CA LYS A 183 -6.19 -31.69 -18.34
C LYS A 183 -6.61 -30.37 -19.04
N GLU A 184 -7.90 -30.16 -19.33
CA GLU A 184 -8.37 -28.96 -20.08
C GLU A 184 -8.96 -27.84 -19.20
N ASN A 185 -9.33 -28.11 -17.94
CA ASN A 185 -9.85 -27.10 -16.99
C ASN A 185 -8.79 -26.58 -15.99
N THR A 186 -7.52 -26.91 -16.19
CA THR A 186 -6.51 -26.84 -15.12
C THR A 186 -5.91 -25.45 -14.89
N TYR A 187 -6.03 -24.50 -15.83
CA TYR A 187 -5.46 -23.15 -15.65
C TYR A 187 -6.41 -22.17 -14.95
N LYS A 188 -7.68 -22.11 -15.36
CA LYS A 188 -8.67 -21.19 -14.78
C LYS A 188 -9.02 -21.52 -13.32
N ASN A 189 -8.90 -22.80 -12.92
CA ASN A 189 -9.10 -23.23 -11.53
C ASN A 189 -7.91 -22.92 -10.62
N ARG A 190 -6.68 -22.89 -11.14
CA ARG A 190 -5.46 -22.73 -10.32
C ARG A 190 -5.32 -21.32 -9.75
N GLU A 191 -5.71 -20.30 -10.50
CA GLU A 191 -5.67 -18.91 -10.03
C GLU A 191 -6.72 -18.68 -8.93
N THR A 192 -7.94 -19.21 -9.10
CA THR A 192 -8.99 -19.16 -8.06
C THR A 192 -8.58 -19.92 -6.80
N GLU A 193 -7.99 -21.11 -6.93
CA GLU A 193 -7.47 -21.88 -5.80
C GLU A 193 -6.32 -21.17 -5.08
N LEU A 194 -5.43 -20.50 -5.81
CA LEU A 194 -4.35 -19.69 -5.23
C LEU A 194 -4.92 -18.54 -4.40
N VAL A 195 -5.89 -17.80 -4.94
CA VAL A 195 -6.58 -16.71 -4.23
C VAL A 195 -7.22 -17.22 -2.94
N GLU A 196 -7.99 -18.31 -3.00
CA GLU A 196 -8.63 -18.88 -1.80
C GLU A 196 -7.61 -19.33 -0.73
N ASN A 197 -6.49 -19.91 -1.16
CA ASN A 197 -5.49 -20.43 -0.25
C ASN A 197 -4.65 -19.32 0.38
N ILE A 198 -4.30 -18.29 -0.39
CA ILE A 198 -3.61 -17.11 0.14
C ILE A 198 -4.54 -16.31 1.04
N ASP A 199 -5.82 -16.11 0.70
CA ASP A 199 -6.79 -15.43 1.58
C ASP A 199 -6.87 -16.10 2.98
N ARG A 200 -6.79 -17.44 3.04
CA ARG A 200 -6.69 -18.17 4.32
C ARG A 200 -5.41 -17.84 5.09
N ILE A 201 -4.27 -17.75 4.41
CA ILE A 201 -3.01 -17.32 5.03
C ILE A 201 -3.15 -15.88 5.54
N MET A 202 -3.71 -14.98 4.73
CA MET A 202 -3.88 -13.59 5.09
C MET A 202 -4.77 -13.44 6.34
N LYS A 203 -5.83 -14.24 6.47
CA LYS A 203 -6.67 -14.28 7.69
C LYS A 203 -5.91 -14.69 8.94
N ILE A 204 -4.98 -15.63 8.83
CA ILE A 204 -4.17 -16.10 9.97
C ILE A 204 -3.20 -15.01 10.43
N PHE A 205 -2.52 -14.35 9.50
CA PHE A 205 -1.46 -13.40 9.84
C PHE A 205 -1.97 -11.97 10.08
N PHE A 206 -3.09 -11.59 9.46
CA PHE A 206 -3.53 -10.20 9.40
C PHE A 206 -4.97 -9.98 9.88
N ASN A 207 -5.67 -11.04 10.30
CA ASN A 207 -7.01 -10.99 10.88
C ASN A 207 -8.06 -10.32 9.97
N PHE A 208 -7.93 -10.50 8.65
CA PHE A 208 -8.81 -9.91 7.65
C PHE A 208 -10.25 -10.46 7.71
N PRO A 209 -11.30 -9.63 7.65
CA PRO A 209 -12.61 -10.09 7.19
C PRO A 209 -12.49 -10.49 5.72
N THR A 210 -13.13 -11.61 5.33
CA THR A 210 -13.20 -12.14 3.96
C THR A 210 -13.25 -11.04 2.91
N VAL A 211 -12.19 -10.92 2.09
CA VAL A 211 -12.27 -10.16 0.85
C VAL A 211 -13.10 -11.02 -0.10
N ALA A 212 -14.37 -10.67 -0.27
CA ALA A 212 -15.17 -11.28 -1.32
C ALA A 212 -14.44 -11.02 -2.65
N SER A 213 -14.20 -12.10 -3.39
CA SER A 213 -13.59 -12.09 -4.71
C SER A 213 -14.47 -11.31 -5.70
N THR A 214 -14.37 -10.01 -5.69
CA THR A 214 -14.91 -9.13 -6.74
C THR A 214 -13.81 -8.13 -7.02
N TYR A 215 -13.02 -8.34 -8.07
CA TYR A 215 -12.34 -7.33 -8.90
C TYR A 215 -11.38 -8.04 -9.85
N TYR A 216 -11.94 -8.89 -10.73
CA TYR A 216 -11.24 -9.41 -11.92
C TYR A 216 -11.47 -8.50 -13.15
N GLU A 217 -12.25 -7.41 -13.04
CA GLU A 217 -12.56 -6.55 -14.19
C GLU A 217 -11.71 -5.26 -14.28
N GLU A 218 -11.10 -4.77 -13.20
CA GLU A 218 -10.33 -3.51 -13.24
C GLU A 218 -8.90 -3.67 -13.76
N SER A 219 -8.40 -4.91 -13.90
CA SER A 219 -7.10 -5.22 -14.51
C SER A 219 -7.03 -4.82 -15.99
N TRP A 220 -8.16 -4.54 -16.65
CA TRP A 220 -8.19 -4.02 -18.02
C TRP A 220 -7.90 -2.52 -18.13
N HIS A 221 -8.13 -1.73 -17.08
CA HIS A 221 -7.96 -0.27 -17.17
C HIS A 221 -6.58 0.24 -16.75
N ARG A 222 -5.87 -0.46 -15.85
CA ARG A 222 -4.49 -0.07 -15.48
C ARG A 222 -3.43 -0.49 -16.51
N GLY A 223 -3.72 -1.45 -17.38
CA GLY A 223 -2.79 -1.91 -18.44
C GLY A 223 -2.79 -1.09 -19.74
N HIS A 224 -3.75 -0.18 -19.94
CA HIS A 224 -3.92 0.53 -21.21
C HIS A 224 -3.48 2.01 -21.22
N MET A 225 -2.97 2.56 -20.11
CA MET A 225 -2.46 3.95 -20.08
C MET A 225 -0.97 4.11 -20.45
N VAL A 226 -0.29 3.05 -20.91
CA VAL A 226 1.13 3.11 -21.34
C VAL A 226 1.33 2.68 -22.81
N ALA A 227 0.26 2.58 -23.58
CA ALA A 227 0.35 2.16 -24.98
C ALA A 227 -0.66 2.88 -25.88
N ASP A 228 -0.67 4.21 -25.88
CA ASP A 228 -1.05 4.98 -27.07
C ASP A 228 -0.58 6.43 -26.94
N GLU A 229 0.60 6.71 -27.49
CA GLU A 229 0.92 8.00 -28.14
C GLU A 229 2.26 7.80 -28.88
N ARG A 230 2.13 7.30 -30.12
CA ARG A 230 3.15 7.36 -31.16
C ARG A 230 2.54 7.93 -32.42
#